data_AF-A0A817JD11-F1
#
_entry.id   AF-A0A817JD11-F1
#
_cell.length_a   1.000
_cell.length_b   1.000
_cell.length_c   1.000
_cell.angle_alpha   90.00
_cell.angle_beta   90.00
_cell.angle_gamma   90.00
#
_symmetry.space_group_name_H-M   'P 1'
#
loop_
_entity.id
_entity.type
_entity.pdbx_description
1 polymer ?
#
loop_
_entity_poly.entity_id
_entity_poly.type
_entity_poly.pdbx_seq_one_letter_code
_entity_poly.pdbx_strand_id
1 'polypeptide(L)'
;MDDYSIESMRDTNADAQETSDYNLQKPNIYNKYLPFYKSIKRHASDLFEEIRENLSRTIQLGELRPGFAVWSNELKRFISLYGFYFTKDDHLKLINFYLSILSITDLSYPDVEICFDTLFDLMRKTSMITRDDLIIDWRLLYRWAQLIHDLHNKTSALVALPNCRMDAIGIIYREFRSERKVRPFWFFIPHETYRLTEQDTIDFVNCIKEYAFISIFNKDHNKEAAEACQYLSMLLPELIVPSLVEQLFSSLDNMTEPHRFTSIIICLTRVARQIVRQTPSYSEGQIYVLPLLMSVLPGIDLNDFQKITVTLEFLDTILKLITCIIREKISDFLSGSFLSPKVRKLVAGLIRALVKGNPIETLKYFLPKTCESIENIMDHADSSGLLIDHKGDIELNWYLILFAEFLRARGDTLLIYKQMIMSIFHRCIYLIHKDSYEAVASAAKHLLKSLSHVYPMEYQLTVENFDEPFVNFLPIRAWGQAADFDNLQIQFHIPNENEIDFACEFVETFLYLELRLLNEKCLKMSNNERLRSLTFIHHIAIGCFRMVPHVDSEKLPNL
;
A
#
# COMPACT_ATOMS: atom_id res chain seq x y z
N MET A 1 -56.23 -31.46 10.49
CA MET A 1 -55.37 -32.20 11.43
C MET A 1 -54.09 -32.56 10.69
N ASP A 2 -53.41 -31.59 10.10
CA ASP A 2 -52.67 -30.45 10.68
C ASP A 2 -51.24 -30.88 10.99
N ASP A 3 -50.33 -30.60 10.04
CA ASP A 3 -49.08 -29.87 10.28
C ASP A 3 -48.21 -29.91 9.01
N TYR A 4 -48.36 -28.88 8.17
CA TYR A 4 -47.37 -28.52 7.13
C TYR A 4 -47.40 -27.00 6.98
N SER A 5 -46.67 -26.31 7.85
CA SER A 5 -46.41 -24.87 7.75
C SER A 5 -45.24 -24.52 8.68
N ILE A 6 -44.00 -24.68 8.22
CA ILE A 6 -42.78 -23.91 8.59
C ILE A 6 -41.70 -24.40 7.61
N GLU A 7 -41.69 -23.92 6.36
CA GLU A 7 -40.50 -24.06 5.49
C GLU A 7 -40.39 -23.02 4.36
N SER A 8 -41.31 -22.05 4.25
CA SER A 8 -41.31 -21.07 3.15
C SER A 8 -40.89 -19.64 3.53
N MET A 9 -40.16 -19.44 4.64
CA MET A 9 -39.81 -18.09 5.13
C MET A 9 -38.32 -17.83 5.36
N ARG A 10 -37.41 -18.75 4.97
CA ARG A 10 -35.95 -18.56 5.16
C ARG A 10 -35.14 -18.26 3.90
N ASP A 11 -35.67 -18.48 2.70
CA ASP A 11 -34.93 -18.23 1.46
C ASP A 11 -35.35 -16.97 0.69
N THR A 12 -36.43 -16.29 1.08
CA THR A 12 -36.86 -15.03 0.42
C THR A 12 -36.01 -13.81 0.79
N ASN A 13 -35.28 -13.84 1.91
CA ASN A 13 -34.42 -12.73 2.33
C ASN A 13 -33.04 -12.73 1.66
N ALA A 14 -32.54 -13.89 1.20
CA ALA A 14 -31.27 -13.97 0.48
C ALA A 14 -31.38 -13.41 -0.94
N ASP A 15 -32.45 -13.78 -1.66
CA ASP A 15 -32.73 -13.26 -3.00
C ASP A 15 -33.12 -11.77 -2.98
N ALA A 16 -33.83 -11.30 -1.95
CA ALA A 16 -34.14 -9.87 -1.80
C ALA A 16 -32.88 -9.01 -1.53
N GLN A 17 -31.88 -9.54 -0.80
CA GLN A 17 -30.62 -8.84 -0.53
C GLN A 17 -29.65 -8.84 -1.72
N GLU A 18 -29.69 -9.83 -2.60
CA GLU A 18 -28.97 -9.75 -3.88
C GLU A 18 -29.59 -8.72 -4.81
N THR A 19 -30.93 -8.56 -4.81
CA THR A 19 -31.60 -7.52 -5.61
C THR A 19 -31.31 -6.09 -5.15
N SER A 20 -31.00 -5.85 -3.86
CA SER A 20 -30.73 -4.48 -3.35
C SER A 20 -29.38 -3.92 -3.81
N ASP A 21 -28.38 -4.79 -4.05
CA ASP A 21 -27.06 -4.35 -4.51
C ASP A 21 -27.09 -3.79 -5.94
N TYR A 22 -28.06 -4.19 -6.78
CA TYR A 22 -28.19 -3.70 -8.16
C TYR A 22 -28.57 -2.20 -8.24
N ASN A 23 -29.13 -1.64 -7.17
CA ASN A 23 -29.55 -0.23 -7.12
C ASN A 23 -28.49 0.71 -6.51
N LEU A 24 -27.35 0.17 -6.04
CA LEU A 24 -26.25 0.95 -5.51
C LEU A 24 -25.42 1.54 -6.65
N GLN A 25 -24.94 2.78 -6.50
CA GLN A 25 -24.25 3.42 -7.63
C GLN A 25 -22.83 2.91 -7.86
N LYS A 26 -21.94 3.03 -6.87
CA LYS A 26 -20.53 2.62 -7.01
C LYS A 26 -19.93 2.33 -5.63
N PRO A 27 -20.23 1.14 -5.08
CA PRO A 27 -19.58 0.68 -3.87
C PRO A 27 -18.07 0.55 -4.09
N ASN A 28 -17.31 0.57 -2.99
CA ASN A 28 -15.88 0.33 -3.04
C ASN A 28 -15.60 -1.10 -3.50
N ILE A 29 -15.02 -1.24 -4.69
CA ILE A 29 -14.78 -2.53 -5.37
C ILE A 29 -13.90 -3.45 -4.51
N TYR A 30 -13.02 -2.91 -3.68
CA TYR A 30 -12.12 -3.71 -2.86
C TYR A 30 -12.83 -4.44 -1.71
N ASN A 31 -13.96 -3.92 -1.23
CA ASN A 31 -14.67 -4.49 -0.10
C ASN A 31 -15.22 -5.89 -0.41
N LYS A 32 -15.54 -6.17 -1.69
CA LYS A 32 -16.04 -7.48 -2.14
C LYS A 32 -15.06 -8.62 -1.94
N TYR A 33 -13.77 -8.30 -1.87
CA TYR A 33 -12.69 -9.27 -1.73
C TYR A 33 -12.31 -9.55 -0.28
N LEU A 34 -12.83 -8.80 0.69
CA LEU A 34 -12.49 -9.02 2.09
C LEU A 34 -13.19 -10.28 2.63
N PRO A 35 -12.54 -11.07 3.50
CA PRO A 35 -13.09 -12.33 3.99
C PRO A 35 -14.40 -12.17 4.78
N PHE A 36 -14.66 -10.97 5.30
CA PHE A 36 -15.84 -10.59 6.06
C PHE A 36 -16.80 -9.68 5.27
N TYR A 37 -16.84 -9.78 3.94
CA TYR A 37 -17.69 -8.93 3.09
C TYR A 37 -19.18 -8.94 3.47
N LYS A 38 -19.72 -10.10 3.88
CA LYS A 38 -21.13 -10.20 4.30
C LYS A 38 -21.46 -9.33 5.52
N SER A 39 -20.55 -9.23 6.49
CA SER A 39 -20.76 -8.35 7.66
C SER A 39 -20.54 -6.88 7.30
N ILE A 40 -19.59 -6.58 6.41
CA ILE A 40 -19.36 -5.23 5.87
C ILE A 40 -20.62 -4.70 5.20
N LYS A 41 -21.31 -5.49 4.37
CA LYS A 41 -22.56 -5.05 3.72
C LYS A 41 -23.61 -4.62 4.74
N ARG A 42 -23.89 -5.47 5.72
CA ARG A 42 -24.87 -5.17 6.78
C ARG A 42 -24.49 -3.90 7.53
N HIS A 43 -23.25 -3.82 7.99
CA HIS A 43 -22.75 -2.64 8.71
C HIS A 43 -22.78 -1.37 7.86
N ALA A 44 -22.52 -1.45 6.54
CA ALA A 44 -22.62 -0.31 5.65
C ALA A 44 -24.07 0.18 5.49
N SER A 45 -25.03 -0.74 5.36
CA SER A 45 -26.45 -0.38 5.36
C SER A 45 -26.87 0.29 6.66
N ASP A 46 -26.57 -0.33 7.81
CA ASP A 46 -26.95 0.17 9.13
C ASP A 46 -26.35 1.56 9.40
N LEU A 47 -25.05 1.73 9.13
CA LEU A 47 -24.35 2.99 9.33
C LEU A 47 -24.87 4.10 8.40
N PHE A 48 -25.23 3.77 7.15
CA PHE A 48 -25.80 4.77 6.24
C PHE A 48 -27.18 5.25 6.72
N GLU A 49 -28.02 4.34 7.22
CA GLU A 49 -29.31 4.70 7.81
C GLU A 49 -29.12 5.60 9.03
N GLU A 50 -28.17 5.27 9.91
CA GLU A 50 -27.83 6.09 11.07
C GLU A 50 -27.34 7.50 10.66
N ILE A 51 -26.46 7.60 9.66
CA ILE A 51 -26.00 8.90 9.14
C ILE A 51 -27.17 9.70 8.59
N ARG A 52 -28.04 9.07 7.78
CA ARG A 52 -29.21 9.73 7.17
C ARG A 52 -30.17 10.25 8.24
N GLU A 53 -30.51 9.42 9.22
CA GLU A 53 -31.42 9.79 10.30
C GLU A 53 -30.85 10.94 11.12
N ASN A 54 -29.58 10.87 11.52
CA ASN A 54 -28.99 11.88 12.37
C ASN A 54 -28.69 13.19 11.63
N LEU A 55 -28.33 13.17 10.34
CA LEU A 55 -28.27 14.38 9.51
C LEU A 55 -29.64 15.04 9.35
N SER A 56 -30.71 14.26 9.26
CA SER A 56 -32.06 14.83 9.20
C SER A 56 -32.47 15.43 10.55
N ARG A 57 -32.11 14.77 11.66
CA ARG A 57 -32.43 15.19 13.03
C ARG A 57 -31.72 16.49 13.41
N THR A 58 -30.48 16.72 12.97
CA THR A 58 -29.76 17.97 13.25
C THR A 58 -30.47 19.19 12.67
N ILE A 59 -31.05 19.08 11.47
CA ILE A 59 -31.87 20.15 10.89
C ILE A 59 -33.20 20.29 11.62
N GLN A 60 -33.88 19.19 11.94
CA GLN A 60 -35.17 19.24 12.65
C GLN A 60 -35.05 19.91 14.02
N LEU A 61 -33.93 19.69 14.71
CA LEU A 61 -33.64 20.31 16.01
C LEU A 61 -33.10 21.75 15.88
N GLY A 62 -32.74 22.19 14.66
CA GLY A 62 -32.10 23.49 14.44
C GLY A 62 -30.67 23.57 15.00
N GLU A 63 -30.06 22.44 15.38
CA GLU A 63 -28.74 22.35 15.99
C GLU A 63 -27.69 21.91 14.95
N LEU A 64 -27.07 22.89 14.28
CA LEU A 64 -25.94 22.63 13.39
C LEU A 64 -24.69 22.18 14.17
N ARG A 65 -24.52 22.56 15.44
CA ARG A 65 -23.36 22.13 16.23
C ARG A 65 -23.76 21.49 17.55
N PRO A 66 -23.11 20.37 17.94
CA PRO A 66 -22.00 19.69 17.23
C PRO A 66 -22.44 18.72 16.13
N GLY A 67 -23.74 18.38 16.06
CA GLY A 67 -24.24 17.22 15.32
C GLY A 67 -23.98 17.26 13.81
N PHE A 68 -24.24 18.36 13.11
CA PHE A 68 -24.06 18.41 11.65
C PHE A 68 -22.60 18.20 11.24
N ALA A 69 -21.65 18.76 12.00
CA ALA A 69 -20.23 18.55 11.75
C ALA A 69 -19.80 17.09 11.97
N VAL A 70 -20.26 16.46 13.06
CA VAL A 70 -19.95 15.04 13.37
C VAL A 70 -20.48 14.13 12.26
N TRP A 71 -21.76 14.25 11.91
CA TRP A 71 -22.38 13.38 10.92
C TRP A 71 -21.94 13.65 9.48
N SER A 72 -21.53 14.88 9.15
CA SER A 72 -20.90 15.17 7.85
C SER A 72 -19.51 14.56 7.75
N ASN A 73 -18.72 14.59 8.82
CA ASN A 73 -17.43 13.89 8.87
C ASN A 73 -17.62 12.37 8.82
N GLU A 74 -18.67 11.86 9.46
CA GLU A 74 -19.02 10.44 9.40
C GLU A 74 -19.42 10.02 7.98
N LEU A 75 -20.19 10.85 7.26
CA LEU A 75 -20.50 10.65 5.85
C LEU A 75 -19.23 10.65 4.98
N LYS A 76 -18.29 11.56 5.20
CA LYS A 76 -16.99 11.57 4.51
C LYS A 76 -16.22 10.27 4.77
N ARG A 77 -16.18 9.80 6.03
CA ARG A 77 -15.57 8.52 6.41
C ARG A 77 -16.27 7.35 5.72
N PHE A 78 -17.59 7.37 5.67
CA PHE A 78 -18.41 6.38 4.98
C PHE A 78 -18.06 6.30 3.50
N ILE A 79 -18.04 7.43 2.78
CA ILE A 79 -17.69 7.49 1.36
C ILE A 79 -16.26 7.00 1.12
N SER A 80 -15.33 7.30 2.02
CA SER A 80 -13.94 6.82 1.95
C SER A 80 -13.82 5.30 2.09
N LEU A 81 -14.56 4.70 3.03
CA LEU A 81 -14.51 3.26 3.32
C LEU A 81 -15.34 2.43 2.36
N TYR A 82 -16.60 2.82 2.13
CA TYR A 82 -17.59 2.04 1.39
C TYR A 82 -17.85 2.55 -0.02
N GLY A 83 -17.32 3.72 -0.40
CA GLY A 83 -17.65 4.37 -1.66
C GLY A 83 -19.08 4.93 -1.64
N PHE A 84 -19.73 4.95 -2.79
CA PHE A 84 -21.11 5.40 -2.92
C PHE A 84 -22.05 4.19 -2.68
N TYR A 85 -22.02 3.66 -1.46
CA TYR A 85 -22.86 2.54 -1.00
C TYR A 85 -24.25 3.07 -0.60
N PHE A 86 -24.92 3.71 -1.56
CA PHE A 86 -26.28 4.21 -1.44
C PHE A 86 -26.90 4.37 -2.85
N THR A 87 -28.21 4.57 -2.89
CA THR A 87 -28.94 4.69 -4.16
C THR A 87 -28.69 6.04 -4.84
N LYS A 88 -28.99 6.12 -6.14
CA LYS A 88 -28.93 7.40 -6.88
C LYS A 88 -29.88 8.46 -6.31
N ASP A 89 -31.06 8.04 -5.85
CA ASP A 89 -32.05 8.92 -5.23
C ASP A 89 -31.52 9.50 -3.91
N ASP A 90 -30.94 8.65 -3.05
CA ASP A 90 -30.31 9.11 -1.80
C ASP A 90 -29.13 10.05 -2.07
N HIS A 91 -28.34 9.79 -3.12
CA HIS A 91 -27.25 10.68 -3.51
C HIS A 91 -27.75 12.09 -3.87
N LEU A 92 -28.80 12.19 -4.70
CA LEU A 92 -29.39 13.47 -5.07
C LEU A 92 -29.99 14.18 -3.84
N LYS A 93 -30.64 13.43 -2.94
CA LYS A 93 -31.15 13.97 -1.68
C LYS A 93 -30.04 14.55 -0.80
N LEU A 94 -28.90 13.87 -0.68
CA LEU A 94 -27.74 14.37 0.06
C LEU A 94 -27.19 15.66 -0.57
N ILE A 95 -27.05 15.72 -1.89
CA ILE A 95 -26.57 16.93 -2.57
C ILE A 95 -27.54 18.09 -2.35
N ASN A 96 -28.84 17.86 -2.57
CA ASN A 96 -29.87 18.87 -2.34
C ASN A 96 -29.94 19.31 -0.88
N PHE A 97 -29.72 18.39 0.07
CA PHE A 97 -29.61 18.69 1.50
C PHE A 97 -28.48 19.69 1.77
N TYR A 98 -27.25 19.42 1.33
CA TYR A 98 -26.14 20.36 1.54
C TYR A 98 -26.31 21.69 0.77
N LEU A 99 -26.89 21.68 -0.42
CA LEU A 99 -27.24 22.91 -1.15
C LEU A 99 -28.32 23.74 -0.43
N SER A 100 -29.28 23.07 0.22
CA SER A 100 -30.32 23.75 1.00
C SER A 100 -29.74 24.43 2.25
N ILE A 101 -28.77 23.81 2.92
CA ILE A 101 -28.04 24.42 4.04
C ILE A 101 -27.27 25.66 3.57
N LEU A 102 -26.58 25.57 2.43
CA LEU A 102 -25.88 26.72 1.84
C LEU A 102 -26.81 27.88 1.46
N SER A 103 -28.11 27.63 1.30
CA SER A 103 -29.09 28.68 0.99
C SER A 103 -29.47 29.53 2.21
N ILE A 104 -29.08 29.10 3.43
CA ILE A 104 -29.28 29.87 4.66
C ILE A 104 -28.41 31.12 4.65
N THR A 105 -29.00 32.29 4.93
CA THR A 105 -28.33 33.59 4.79
C THR A 105 -27.25 33.86 5.83
N ASP A 106 -27.42 33.36 7.05
CA ASP A 106 -26.53 33.61 8.21
C ASP A 106 -25.80 32.33 8.64
N LEU A 107 -25.23 31.60 7.68
CA LEU A 107 -24.47 30.38 7.96
C LEU A 107 -23.03 30.71 8.38
N SER A 108 -22.50 30.01 9.39
CA SER A 108 -21.13 30.21 9.86
C SER A 108 -20.10 29.67 8.85
N TYR A 109 -18.94 30.33 8.73
CA TYR A 109 -17.91 29.93 7.76
C TYR A 109 -17.47 28.47 7.84
N PRO A 110 -17.22 27.87 9.03
CA PRO A 110 -16.80 26.47 9.04
C PRO A 110 -17.94 25.50 8.70
N ASP A 111 -19.22 25.89 8.86
CA ASP A 111 -20.34 25.07 8.40
C ASP A 111 -20.46 25.14 6.87
N VAL A 112 -20.16 26.30 6.26
CA VAL A 112 -20.03 26.50 4.81
C VAL A 112 -18.90 25.64 4.24
N GLU A 113 -17.74 25.62 4.90
CA GLU A 113 -16.59 24.79 4.53
C GLU A 113 -16.96 23.29 4.53
N ILE A 114 -17.62 22.82 5.60
CA ILE A 114 -18.11 21.43 5.68
C ILE A 114 -19.05 21.11 4.51
N CYS A 115 -19.97 22.02 4.16
CA CYS A 115 -20.87 21.83 3.03
C CYS A 115 -20.10 21.73 1.70
N PHE A 116 -19.18 22.66 1.42
CA PHE A 116 -18.42 22.65 0.17
C PHE A 116 -17.53 21.43 0.02
N ASP A 117 -16.82 21.03 1.07
CA ASP A 117 -15.98 19.84 1.05
C ASP A 117 -16.81 18.58 0.81
N THR A 118 -17.95 18.45 1.51
CA THR A 118 -18.80 17.27 1.37
C THR A 118 -19.45 17.22 -0.01
N LEU A 119 -19.90 18.37 -0.53
CA LEU A 119 -20.40 18.51 -1.89
C LEU A 119 -19.33 18.17 -2.93
N PHE A 120 -18.08 18.58 -2.71
CA PHE A 120 -16.96 18.21 -3.57
C PHE A 120 -16.78 16.69 -3.59
N ASP A 121 -16.78 16.02 -2.43
CA ASP A 121 -16.64 14.57 -2.35
C ASP A 121 -17.78 13.82 -3.04
N LEU A 122 -19.03 14.28 -2.87
CA LEU A 122 -20.23 13.72 -3.50
C LEU A 122 -20.19 13.90 -5.03
N MET A 123 -19.80 15.08 -5.52
CA MET A 123 -19.81 15.41 -6.94
C MET A 123 -18.50 15.08 -7.70
N ARG A 124 -17.43 14.68 -7.02
CA ARG A 124 -16.11 14.40 -7.62
C ARG A 124 -16.17 13.38 -8.77
N LYS A 125 -17.07 12.41 -8.70
CA LYS A 125 -17.26 11.38 -9.75
C LYS A 125 -18.37 11.80 -10.70
N THR A 126 -18.03 12.60 -11.70
CA THR A 126 -18.96 13.14 -12.72
C THR A 126 -19.64 12.10 -13.61
N SER A 127 -19.25 10.83 -13.52
CA SER A 127 -19.93 9.70 -14.18
C SER A 127 -21.17 9.19 -13.43
N MET A 128 -21.48 9.72 -12.24
CA MET A 128 -22.50 9.16 -11.34
C MET A 128 -23.81 9.94 -11.35
N ILE A 129 -23.76 11.21 -11.74
CA ILE A 129 -24.87 12.14 -11.80
C ILE A 129 -24.82 12.81 -13.17
N THR A 130 -25.92 12.73 -13.91
CA THR A 130 -26.04 13.37 -15.22
C THR A 130 -26.58 14.80 -15.08
N ARG A 131 -26.55 15.55 -16.18
CA ARG A 131 -27.17 16.88 -16.24
C ARG A 131 -28.70 16.83 -16.11
N ASP A 132 -29.30 15.72 -16.51
CA ASP A 132 -30.75 15.53 -16.40
C ASP A 132 -31.17 15.26 -14.94
N ASP A 133 -30.25 14.72 -14.14
CA ASP A 133 -30.50 14.38 -12.74
C ASP A 133 -30.40 15.58 -11.79
N LEU A 134 -29.51 16.53 -12.08
CA LEU A 134 -29.18 17.63 -11.17
C LEU A 134 -28.91 18.94 -11.91
N ILE A 135 -29.69 19.96 -11.58
CA ILE A 135 -29.52 21.34 -12.03
C ILE A 135 -29.27 22.21 -10.81
N ILE A 136 -28.08 22.79 -10.71
CA ILE A 136 -27.68 23.66 -9.60
C ILE A 136 -27.79 25.12 -10.06
N ASP A 137 -28.45 25.97 -9.27
CA ASP A 137 -28.43 27.42 -9.50
C ASP A 137 -27.05 27.98 -9.13
N TRP A 138 -26.28 28.35 -10.16
CA TRP A 138 -24.93 28.89 -10.01
C TRP A 138 -24.88 30.15 -9.15
N ARG A 139 -25.99 30.91 -9.03
CA ARG A 139 -26.06 32.14 -8.24
C ARG A 139 -25.80 31.89 -6.76
N LEU A 140 -26.23 30.75 -6.24
CA LEU A 140 -25.98 30.35 -4.85
C LEU A 140 -24.48 30.24 -4.59
N LEU A 141 -23.78 29.51 -5.46
CA LEU A 141 -22.34 29.30 -5.36
C LEU A 141 -21.57 30.61 -5.58
N TYR A 142 -22.04 31.43 -6.52
CA TYR A 142 -21.42 32.72 -6.82
C TYR A 142 -21.52 33.70 -5.64
N ARG A 143 -22.66 33.75 -4.95
CA ARG A 143 -22.83 34.57 -3.75
C ARG A 143 -21.80 34.22 -2.68
N TRP A 144 -21.59 32.93 -2.42
CA TRP A 144 -20.58 32.47 -1.47
C TRP A 144 -19.16 32.76 -1.97
N ALA A 145 -18.87 32.57 -3.25
CA ALA A 145 -17.58 32.93 -3.82
C ALA A 145 -17.26 34.43 -3.65
N GLN A 146 -18.25 35.31 -3.84
CA GLN A 146 -18.12 36.75 -3.58
C GLN A 146 -17.89 37.05 -2.09
N LEU A 147 -18.73 36.51 -1.20
CA LEU A 147 -18.57 36.68 0.26
C LEU A 147 -17.18 36.25 0.74
N ILE A 148 -16.69 35.09 0.27
CA ILE A 148 -15.36 34.58 0.64
C ILE A 148 -14.26 35.48 0.07
N HIS A 149 -14.40 35.94 -1.17
CA HIS A 149 -13.44 36.85 -1.81
C HIS A 149 -13.34 38.19 -1.08
N ASP A 150 -14.48 38.78 -0.72
CA ASP A 150 -14.56 40.06 -0.02
C ASP A 150 -13.96 39.96 1.40
N LEU A 151 -14.12 38.81 2.07
CA LEU A 151 -13.48 38.51 3.36
C LEU A 151 -11.95 38.34 3.23
N HIS A 152 -11.47 37.77 2.13
CA HIS A 152 -10.04 37.46 1.89
C HIS A 152 -9.24 38.61 1.25
N ASN A 153 -9.74 39.85 1.32
CA ASN A 153 -9.13 41.08 0.76
C ASN A 153 -7.63 40.95 0.38
N LYS A 154 -7.39 40.88 -0.95
CA LYS A 154 -6.10 40.92 -1.66
C LYS A 154 -5.20 39.68 -1.51
N THR A 155 -5.30 38.74 -2.47
CA THR A 155 -4.18 38.14 -3.25
C THR A 155 -4.51 36.74 -3.77
N SER A 156 -5.47 36.57 -4.69
CA SER A 156 -5.39 35.53 -5.74
C SER A 156 -6.56 35.66 -6.70
N ALA A 157 -6.24 35.80 -7.98
CA ALA A 157 -7.21 35.80 -9.06
C ALA A 157 -7.85 34.41 -9.17
N LEU A 158 -9.19 34.38 -9.23
CA LEU A 158 -9.98 33.27 -9.73
C LEU A 158 -9.68 33.09 -11.22
N VAL A 159 -8.59 32.38 -11.54
CA VAL A 159 -8.37 31.47 -12.67
C VAL A 159 -6.90 31.03 -12.53
N ALA A 160 -6.67 29.90 -11.85
CA ALA A 160 -5.44 29.15 -12.04
C ALA A 160 -5.56 28.41 -13.38
N LEU A 161 -4.97 28.96 -14.44
CA LEU A 161 -4.61 28.14 -15.60
C LEU A 161 -3.65 27.04 -15.12
N PRO A 162 -3.83 25.77 -15.51
CA PRO A 162 -2.95 24.70 -15.10
C PRO A 162 -1.50 25.04 -15.50
N ASN A 163 -0.58 24.98 -14.54
CA ASN A 163 0.86 25.05 -14.81
C ASN A 163 1.26 23.84 -15.66
N CYS A 164 1.24 23.99 -16.99
CA CYS A 164 1.71 22.96 -17.92
C CYS A 164 3.24 22.86 -17.86
N ARG A 165 3.78 22.06 -16.94
CA ARG A 165 5.17 21.59 -16.97
C ARG A 165 5.18 20.07 -16.94
N MET A 166 5.73 19.44 -17.98
CA MET A 166 5.98 17.99 -18.15
C MET A 166 4.77 17.03 -18.00
N ASP A 167 3.68 17.45 -17.37
CA ASP A 167 2.38 16.79 -17.31
C ASP A 167 1.73 16.64 -18.69
N ALA A 168 2.17 17.38 -19.70
CA ALA A 168 1.62 17.32 -21.05
C ALA A 168 1.68 15.91 -21.65
N ILE A 169 2.78 15.16 -21.43
CA ILE A 169 2.90 13.78 -21.91
C ILE A 169 1.91 12.87 -21.16
N GLY A 170 1.76 13.07 -19.85
CA GLY A 170 0.77 12.37 -19.03
C GLY A 170 -0.67 12.71 -19.42
N ILE A 171 -0.96 13.96 -19.79
CA ILE A 171 -2.27 14.43 -20.26
C ILE A 171 -2.58 13.77 -21.61
N ILE A 172 -1.65 13.80 -22.57
CA ILE A 172 -1.84 13.16 -23.89
C ILE A 172 -2.05 11.65 -23.73
N TYR A 173 -1.27 10.99 -22.87
CA TYR A 173 -1.48 9.58 -22.55
C TYR A 173 -2.87 9.33 -21.93
N ARG A 174 -3.32 10.19 -21.01
CA ARG A 174 -4.68 10.11 -20.43
C ARG A 174 -5.75 10.29 -21.49
N GLU A 175 -5.62 11.27 -22.36
CA GLU A 175 -6.56 11.51 -23.47
C GLU A 175 -6.59 10.32 -24.43
N PHE A 176 -5.44 9.85 -24.90
CA PHE A 176 -5.31 8.64 -25.72
C PHE A 176 -6.01 7.42 -25.09
N ARG A 177 -5.78 7.16 -23.81
CA ARG A 177 -6.44 6.06 -23.08
C ARG A 177 -7.94 6.28 -22.95
N SER A 178 -8.36 7.51 -22.79
CA SER A 178 -9.75 7.88 -22.53
C SER A 178 -10.62 7.94 -23.78
N GLU A 179 -10.05 8.14 -24.97
CA GLU A 179 -10.73 8.03 -26.27
C GLU A 179 -11.07 6.57 -26.61
N ARG A 180 -10.21 5.64 -26.18
CA ARG A 180 -10.36 4.19 -26.42
C ARG A 180 -11.17 3.47 -25.34
N LYS A 181 -11.59 4.18 -24.29
CA LYS A 181 -12.49 3.66 -23.25
C LYS A 181 -13.93 4.06 -23.53
N VAL A 182 -14.87 3.17 -23.23
CA VAL A 182 -16.30 3.52 -23.24
C VAL A 182 -16.55 4.58 -22.16
N ARG A 183 -16.90 5.79 -22.58
CA ARG A 183 -17.33 6.87 -21.68
C ARG A 183 -18.86 6.87 -21.58
N PRO A 184 -19.44 7.30 -20.44
CA PRO A 184 -20.86 7.61 -20.37
C PRO A 184 -21.21 8.69 -21.41
N PHE A 185 -22.43 8.64 -21.97
CA PHE A 185 -22.83 9.42 -23.15
C PHE A 185 -22.74 10.95 -22.99
N TRP A 186 -22.72 11.46 -21.75
CA TRP A 186 -22.68 12.91 -21.47
C TRP A 186 -21.27 13.47 -21.27
N PHE A 187 -20.24 12.62 -21.23
CA PHE A 187 -18.87 13.12 -21.37
C PHE A 187 -18.66 13.58 -22.81
N PHE A 188 -17.86 14.62 -23.02
CA PHE A 188 -17.44 14.99 -24.37
C PHE A 188 -16.74 13.79 -25.01
N ILE A 189 -17.32 13.28 -26.09
CA ILE A 189 -16.73 12.26 -26.95
C ILE A 189 -16.16 13.02 -28.15
N PRO A 190 -14.84 13.02 -28.36
CA PRO A 190 -14.27 13.66 -29.53
C PRO A 190 -14.81 12.99 -30.80
N HIS A 191 -15.16 13.83 -31.78
CA HIS A 191 -15.58 13.38 -33.09
C HIS A 191 -14.48 12.53 -33.73
N GLU A 192 -14.84 11.52 -34.52
CA GLU A 192 -13.91 10.50 -35.03
C GLU A 192 -12.71 11.09 -35.78
N THR A 193 -12.91 12.22 -36.48
CA THR A 193 -11.86 12.95 -37.21
C THR A 193 -10.78 13.56 -36.34
N TYR A 194 -11.03 13.76 -35.04
CA TYR A 194 -10.09 14.36 -34.09
C TYR A 194 -9.50 13.34 -33.11
N ARG A 195 -9.81 12.05 -33.29
CA ARG A 195 -9.23 10.98 -32.45
C ARG A 195 -7.80 10.71 -32.87
N LEU A 196 -6.96 10.38 -31.90
CA LEU A 196 -5.55 10.07 -32.14
C LEU A 196 -5.42 8.77 -32.95
N THR A 197 -4.82 8.88 -34.13
CA THR A 197 -4.50 7.73 -34.98
C THR A 197 -3.21 7.05 -34.49
N GLU A 198 -2.95 5.83 -34.96
CA GLU A 198 -1.69 5.15 -34.66
C GLU A 198 -0.49 5.93 -35.22
N GLN A 199 -0.63 6.56 -36.39
CA GLN A 199 0.41 7.39 -36.97
C GLN A 199 0.71 8.63 -36.11
N ASP A 200 -0.33 9.30 -35.60
CA ASP A 200 -0.14 10.46 -34.70
C ASP A 200 0.65 10.08 -33.44
N THR A 201 0.44 8.86 -32.90
CA THR A 201 1.20 8.38 -31.75
C THR A 201 2.67 8.10 -32.09
N ILE A 202 2.95 7.58 -33.28
CA ILE A 202 4.32 7.34 -33.76
C ILE A 202 5.06 8.66 -33.93
N ASP A 203 4.43 9.63 -34.58
CA ASP A 203 5.04 10.94 -34.86
C ASP A 203 5.30 11.71 -33.56
N PHE A 204 4.35 11.66 -32.61
CA PHE A 204 4.50 12.23 -31.28
C PHE A 204 5.68 11.63 -30.52
N VAL A 205 5.78 10.30 -30.46
CA VAL A 205 6.87 9.62 -29.75
C VAL A 205 8.22 9.94 -30.41
N ASN A 206 8.29 9.95 -31.74
CA ASN A 206 9.51 10.30 -32.46
C ASN A 206 9.97 11.73 -32.22
N CYS A 207 9.05 12.69 -32.10
CA CYS A 207 9.38 14.09 -31.83
C CYS A 207 9.96 14.28 -30.41
N ILE A 208 9.42 13.56 -29.41
CA ILE A 208 9.76 13.78 -28.00
C ILE A 208 10.88 12.86 -27.49
N LYS A 209 11.07 11.68 -28.07
CA LYS A 209 12.02 10.67 -27.56
C LYS A 209 13.44 11.22 -27.36
N GLU A 210 13.93 12.04 -28.28
CA GLU A 210 15.29 12.59 -28.21
C GLU A 210 15.43 13.56 -27.03
N TYR A 211 14.42 14.41 -26.83
CA TYR A 211 14.38 15.33 -25.69
C TYR A 211 14.29 14.58 -24.36
N ALA A 212 13.48 13.51 -24.30
CA ALA A 212 13.36 12.65 -23.13
C ALA A 212 14.72 12.00 -22.80
N PHE A 213 15.41 11.42 -23.78
CA PHE A 213 16.70 10.76 -23.57
C PHE A 213 17.82 11.71 -23.17
N ILE A 214 17.87 12.93 -23.74
CA ILE A 214 18.83 13.95 -23.30
C ILE A 214 18.55 14.35 -21.84
N SER A 215 17.27 14.45 -21.46
CA SER A 215 16.86 14.87 -20.13
C SER A 215 17.17 13.84 -19.03
N ILE A 216 17.36 12.55 -19.36
CA ILE A 216 17.76 11.50 -18.41
C ILE A 216 19.08 11.84 -17.69
N PHE A 217 20.01 12.45 -18.42
CA PHE A 217 21.34 12.81 -17.89
C PHE A 217 21.37 14.20 -17.23
N ASN A 218 20.22 14.87 -17.13
CA ASN A 218 20.14 16.14 -16.43
C ASN A 218 20.18 15.91 -14.90
N LYS A 219 20.92 16.77 -14.19
CA LYS A 219 21.17 16.64 -12.74
C LYS A 219 19.90 16.80 -11.90
N ASP A 220 18.99 17.68 -12.32
CA ASP A 220 17.82 18.06 -11.50
C ASP A 220 16.50 17.41 -11.95
N HIS A 221 16.44 16.83 -13.16
CA HIS A 221 15.18 16.39 -13.81
C HIS A 221 15.14 14.91 -14.21
N ASN A 222 16.00 14.10 -13.61
CA ASN A 222 16.11 12.67 -13.91
C ASN A 222 14.79 11.91 -13.62
N LYS A 223 14.05 12.30 -12.58
CA LYS A 223 12.79 11.64 -12.21
C LYS A 223 11.68 11.95 -13.21
N GLU A 224 11.55 13.20 -13.62
CA GLU A 224 10.59 13.67 -14.61
C GLU A 224 10.88 13.07 -15.99
N ALA A 225 12.16 12.93 -16.33
CA ALA A 225 12.58 12.22 -17.55
C ALA A 225 12.20 10.74 -17.50
N ALA A 226 12.40 10.07 -16.36
CA ALA A 226 11.99 8.68 -16.18
C ALA A 226 10.47 8.49 -16.28
N GLU A 227 9.68 9.44 -15.77
CA GLU A 227 8.22 9.46 -15.94
C GLU A 227 7.80 9.70 -17.40
N ALA A 228 8.48 10.60 -18.11
CA ALA A 228 8.26 10.80 -19.54
C ALA A 228 8.53 9.52 -20.34
N CYS A 229 9.66 8.83 -20.09
CA CYS A 229 9.97 7.54 -20.70
C CYS A 229 8.92 6.46 -20.36
N GLN A 230 8.37 6.48 -19.15
CA GLN A 230 7.28 5.59 -18.77
C GLN A 230 6.03 5.82 -19.63
N TYR A 231 5.58 7.05 -19.81
CA TYR A 231 4.42 7.34 -20.66
C TYR A 231 4.67 7.04 -22.13
N LEU A 232 5.84 7.38 -22.66
CA LEU A 232 6.21 7.09 -24.05
C LEU A 232 6.28 5.56 -24.30
N SER A 233 6.85 4.79 -23.38
CA SER A 233 6.88 3.32 -23.48
C SER A 233 5.50 2.67 -23.31
N MET A 234 4.56 3.31 -22.62
CA MET A 234 3.16 2.86 -22.59
C MET A 234 2.42 3.08 -23.92
N LEU A 235 2.88 4.03 -24.75
CA LEU A 235 2.35 4.26 -26.10
C LEU A 235 3.04 3.34 -27.11
N LEU A 236 4.37 3.41 -27.19
CA LEU A 236 5.19 2.67 -28.14
C LEU A 236 6.46 2.13 -27.46
N PRO A 237 6.41 0.91 -26.89
CA PRO A 237 7.56 0.32 -26.19
C PRO A 237 8.73 -0.01 -27.13
N GLU A 238 8.44 -0.38 -28.39
CA GLU A 238 9.41 -0.76 -29.43
C GLU A 238 10.49 0.31 -29.67
N LEU A 239 10.15 1.59 -29.57
CA LEU A 239 11.07 2.70 -29.85
C LEU A 239 11.86 3.13 -28.62
N ILE A 240 11.39 2.82 -27.41
CA ILE A 240 11.95 3.34 -26.16
C ILE A 240 12.78 2.30 -25.43
N VAL A 241 12.26 1.07 -25.31
CA VAL A 241 12.90 0.01 -24.52
C VAL A 241 14.27 -0.39 -25.07
N PRO A 242 14.43 -0.70 -26.38
CA PRO A 242 15.74 -1.12 -26.91
C PRO A 242 16.81 -0.04 -26.72
N SER A 243 16.47 1.23 -26.99
CA SER A 243 17.41 2.35 -26.83
C SER A 243 17.88 2.53 -25.38
N LEU A 244 16.99 2.36 -24.39
CA LEU A 244 17.40 2.41 -22.97
C LEU A 244 18.30 1.24 -22.58
N VAL A 245 18.02 0.05 -23.12
CA VAL A 245 18.81 -1.16 -22.86
C VAL A 245 20.21 -1.05 -23.48
N GLU A 246 20.33 -0.58 -24.72
CA GLU A 246 21.62 -0.31 -25.37
C GLU A 246 22.44 0.76 -24.61
N GLN A 247 21.77 1.82 -24.17
CA GLN A 247 22.41 2.85 -23.34
C GLN A 247 22.91 2.28 -22.00
N LEU A 248 22.18 1.34 -21.38
CA LEU A 248 22.66 0.70 -20.16
C LEU A 248 23.91 -0.13 -20.43
N PHE A 249 23.92 -0.98 -21.46
CA PHE A 249 25.08 -1.81 -21.77
C PHE A 249 26.31 -0.96 -22.10
N SER A 250 26.14 0.11 -22.89
CA SER A 250 27.25 1.06 -23.13
C SER A 250 27.72 1.78 -21.87
N SER A 251 26.82 2.07 -20.93
CA SER A 251 27.19 2.65 -19.63
C SER A 251 27.88 1.65 -18.68
N LEU A 252 27.63 0.35 -18.84
CA LEU A 252 28.31 -0.70 -18.08
C LEU A 252 29.75 -0.91 -18.56
N ASP A 253 29.97 -0.80 -19.87
CA ASP A 253 31.32 -0.85 -20.46
C ASP A 253 32.13 0.41 -20.13
N ASN A 254 31.46 1.56 -19.98
CA ASN A 254 32.10 2.84 -19.65
C ASN A 254 32.21 3.07 -18.13
N MET A 255 33.35 2.68 -17.55
CA MET A 255 33.65 2.86 -16.12
C MET A 255 33.85 4.32 -15.67
N THR A 256 33.87 5.30 -16.59
CA THR A 256 34.27 6.69 -16.26
C THR A 256 33.11 7.59 -15.80
N GLU A 257 31.85 7.22 -16.08
CA GLU A 257 30.67 8.07 -15.82
C GLU A 257 29.59 7.34 -14.99
N PRO A 258 29.80 7.15 -13.67
CA PRO A 258 28.90 6.36 -12.82
C PRO A 258 27.48 6.95 -12.71
N HIS A 259 27.33 8.26 -12.90
CA HIS A 259 26.03 8.94 -12.90
C HIS A 259 25.13 8.51 -14.06
N ARG A 260 25.68 8.08 -15.19
CA ARG A 260 24.90 7.62 -16.35
C ARG A 260 24.22 6.29 -16.06
N PHE A 261 24.94 5.37 -15.42
CA PHE A 261 24.39 4.10 -14.98
C PHE A 261 23.20 4.33 -14.04
N THR A 262 23.35 5.20 -13.05
CA THR A 262 22.26 5.48 -12.09
C THR A 262 21.05 6.12 -12.74
N SER A 263 21.22 7.09 -13.65
CA SER A 263 20.09 7.68 -14.39
C SER A 263 19.35 6.68 -15.28
N ILE A 264 20.08 5.82 -15.99
CA ILE A 264 19.46 4.83 -16.89
C ILE A 264 18.71 3.77 -16.09
N ILE A 265 19.25 3.29 -14.97
CA ILE A 265 18.56 2.30 -14.14
C ILE A 265 17.28 2.87 -13.52
N ILE A 266 17.26 4.15 -13.11
CA ILE A 266 16.02 4.82 -12.65
C ILE A 266 14.96 4.78 -13.77
N CYS A 267 15.33 5.06 -15.01
CA CYS A 267 14.42 5.00 -16.16
C CYS A 267 13.94 3.57 -16.45
N LEU A 268 14.86 2.59 -16.46
CA LEU A 268 14.52 1.18 -16.67
C LEU A 268 13.62 0.64 -15.56
N THR A 269 13.76 1.12 -14.32
CA THR A 269 12.86 0.77 -13.21
C THR A 269 11.42 1.21 -13.49
N ARG A 270 11.23 2.41 -14.06
CA ARG A 270 9.89 2.90 -14.43
C ARG A 270 9.28 2.18 -15.63
N VAL A 271 10.13 1.74 -16.55
CA VAL A 271 9.74 1.01 -17.78
C VAL A 271 9.71 -0.51 -17.57
N ALA A 272 10.08 -1.01 -16.40
CA ALA A 272 10.21 -2.45 -16.08
C ALA A 272 9.00 -3.29 -16.47
N ARG A 273 7.77 -2.77 -16.31
CA ARG A 273 6.56 -3.47 -16.73
C ARG A 273 6.50 -3.71 -18.25
N GLN A 274 6.94 -2.74 -19.06
CA GLN A 274 6.96 -2.88 -20.52
C GLN A 274 8.06 -3.82 -21.01
N ILE A 275 9.16 -3.95 -20.25
CA ILE A 275 10.23 -4.92 -20.52
C ILE A 275 9.71 -6.35 -20.27
N VAL A 276 9.00 -6.54 -19.15
CA VAL A 276 8.61 -7.87 -18.67
C VAL A 276 7.31 -8.38 -19.32
N ARG A 277 6.39 -7.49 -19.70
CA ARG A 277 5.08 -7.83 -20.25
C ARG A 277 5.16 -8.18 -21.74
N GLN A 278 4.60 -9.32 -22.13
CA GLN A 278 4.38 -9.66 -23.53
C GLN A 278 3.14 -8.91 -24.07
N THR A 279 3.30 -8.19 -25.18
CA THR A 279 2.19 -7.60 -25.93
C THR A 279 2.25 -8.05 -27.40
N PRO A 280 1.11 -8.06 -28.13
CA PRO A 280 1.12 -8.39 -29.55
C PRO A 280 2.04 -7.49 -30.38
N SER A 281 2.15 -6.22 -30.01
CA SER A 281 3.04 -5.24 -30.66
C SER A 281 4.50 -5.49 -30.28
N TYR A 282 4.79 -5.68 -28.99
CA TYR A 282 6.15 -5.84 -28.49
C TYR A 282 6.29 -7.09 -27.62
N SER A 283 7.01 -8.09 -28.14
CA SER A 283 7.32 -9.36 -27.45
C SER A 283 8.81 -9.56 -27.17
N GLU A 284 9.69 -8.80 -27.82
CA GLU A 284 11.14 -8.92 -27.69
C GLU A 284 11.65 -8.44 -26.31
N GLY A 285 10.87 -7.64 -25.59
CA GLY A 285 11.22 -7.10 -24.27
C GLY A 285 11.68 -8.17 -23.26
N GLN A 286 11.03 -9.34 -23.26
CA GLN A 286 11.32 -10.42 -22.32
C GLN A 286 12.71 -11.02 -22.50
N ILE A 287 13.29 -10.92 -23.71
CA ILE A 287 14.63 -11.42 -24.02
C ILE A 287 15.67 -10.67 -23.20
N TYR A 288 15.45 -9.37 -22.97
CA TYR A 288 16.40 -8.52 -22.22
C TYR A 288 16.38 -8.77 -20.72
N VAL A 289 15.33 -9.40 -20.16
CA VAL A 289 15.14 -9.54 -18.71
C VAL A 289 16.32 -10.25 -18.03
N LEU A 290 16.70 -11.44 -18.50
CA LEU A 290 17.79 -12.21 -17.89
C LEU A 290 19.17 -11.53 -18.08
N PRO A 291 19.54 -11.05 -19.29
CA PRO A 291 20.75 -10.26 -19.49
C PRO A 291 20.83 -9.03 -18.59
N LEU A 292 19.74 -8.27 -18.45
CA LEU A 292 19.67 -7.08 -17.59
C LEU A 292 19.85 -7.44 -16.12
N LEU A 293 19.15 -8.48 -15.64
CA LEU A 293 19.30 -8.95 -14.27
C LEU A 293 20.75 -9.33 -13.97
N MET A 294 21.42 -10.03 -14.89
CA MET A 294 22.81 -10.47 -14.72
C MET A 294 23.82 -9.33 -14.85
N SER A 295 23.60 -8.39 -15.76
CA SER A 295 24.52 -7.29 -16.05
C SER A 295 24.47 -6.17 -15.01
N VAL A 296 23.37 -6.07 -14.26
CA VAL A 296 23.18 -5.07 -13.21
C VAL A 296 23.72 -5.55 -11.85
N LEU A 297 23.96 -6.85 -11.65
CA LEU A 297 24.54 -7.39 -10.40
C LEU A 297 25.87 -6.74 -9.98
N PRO A 298 26.84 -6.47 -10.89
CA PRO A 298 28.06 -5.73 -10.55
C PRO A 298 27.80 -4.29 -10.09
N GLY A 299 26.59 -3.75 -10.31
CA GLY A 299 26.14 -2.46 -9.77
C GLY A 299 25.90 -2.47 -8.27
N ILE A 300 25.87 -3.65 -7.63
CA ILE A 300 25.87 -3.81 -6.17
C ILE A 300 27.31 -3.60 -5.65
N ASP A 301 27.82 -2.38 -5.81
CA ASP A 301 29.17 -1.99 -5.41
C ASP A 301 29.14 -1.31 -4.04
N LEU A 302 29.66 -1.98 -3.00
CA LEU A 302 29.72 -1.47 -1.62
C LEU A 302 30.35 -0.07 -1.47
N ASN A 303 31.12 0.38 -2.46
CA ASN A 303 31.78 1.68 -2.45
C ASN A 303 30.90 2.82 -2.99
N ASP A 304 29.88 2.53 -3.81
CA ASP A 304 28.96 3.53 -4.38
C ASP A 304 27.52 3.30 -3.88
N PHE A 305 27.15 4.08 -2.86
CA PHE A 305 25.84 3.97 -2.22
C PHE A 305 24.68 4.29 -3.17
N GLN A 306 24.85 5.25 -4.09
CA GLN A 306 23.79 5.65 -5.01
C GLN A 306 23.58 4.55 -6.06
N LYS A 307 24.68 3.97 -6.57
CA LYS A 307 24.66 2.84 -7.50
C LYS A 307 23.97 1.61 -6.91
N ILE A 308 24.30 1.25 -5.67
CA ILE A 308 23.63 0.13 -4.98
C ILE A 308 22.14 0.39 -4.82
N THR A 309 21.76 1.57 -4.32
CA THR A 309 20.36 1.88 -4.00
C THR A 309 19.47 1.73 -5.23
N VAL A 310 19.89 2.36 -6.33
CA VAL A 310 19.17 2.35 -7.61
C VAL A 310 19.14 0.94 -8.23
N THR A 311 20.24 0.21 -8.14
CA THR A 311 20.34 -1.19 -8.60
C THR A 311 19.37 -2.11 -7.85
N LEU A 312 19.30 -1.99 -6.52
CA LEU A 312 18.43 -2.81 -5.70
C LEU A 312 16.94 -2.45 -5.89
N GLU A 313 16.62 -1.17 -6.09
CA GLU A 313 15.25 -0.73 -6.43
C GLU A 313 14.77 -1.31 -7.78
N PHE A 314 15.66 -1.33 -8.76
CA PHE A 314 15.41 -1.97 -10.05
C PHE A 314 15.19 -3.48 -9.92
N LEU A 315 16.08 -4.17 -9.21
CA LEU A 315 15.95 -5.61 -8.95
C LEU A 315 14.64 -5.92 -8.21
N ASP A 316 14.31 -5.19 -7.13
CA ASP A 316 13.04 -5.35 -6.41
C ASP A 316 11.82 -5.15 -7.33
N THR A 317 11.87 -4.16 -8.22
CA THR A 317 10.78 -3.90 -9.17
C THR A 317 10.63 -5.02 -10.20
N ILE A 318 11.73 -5.49 -10.81
CA ILE A 318 11.68 -6.59 -11.78
C ILE A 318 11.28 -7.91 -11.12
N LEU A 319 11.79 -8.20 -9.92
CA LEU A 319 11.46 -9.42 -9.19
C LEU A 319 10.01 -9.47 -8.74
N LYS A 320 9.38 -8.32 -8.47
CA LYS A 320 7.92 -8.27 -8.25
C LYS A 320 7.11 -8.54 -9.52
N LEU A 321 7.67 -8.28 -10.69
CA LEU A 321 7.01 -8.47 -11.99
C LEU A 321 7.24 -9.86 -12.59
N ILE A 322 8.30 -10.55 -12.13
CA ILE A 322 8.66 -11.91 -12.53
C ILE A 322 8.31 -12.87 -11.40
N THR A 323 7.38 -13.77 -11.68
CA THR A 323 7.09 -14.86 -10.77
C THR A 323 8.04 -16.00 -11.06
N CYS A 324 9.24 -16.02 -10.43
CA CYS A 324 10.00 -17.24 -10.09
C CYS A 324 11.41 -17.00 -9.50
N ILE A 325 11.67 -17.75 -8.42
CA ILE A 325 12.91 -18.40 -7.95
C ILE A 325 14.23 -17.65 -8.23
N ILE A 326 14.64 -16.78 -7.29
CA ILE A 326 16.06 -16.54 -7.02
C ILE A 326 16.39 -17.17 -5.67
N ARG A 327 16.69 -18.47 -5.69
CA ARG A 327 16.99 -19.28 -4.50
C ARG A 327 18.50 -19.41 -4.26
N GLU A 328 19.27 -19.65 -5.32
CA GLU A 328 20.68 -20.04 -5.18
C GLU A 328 21.61 -18.82 -5.03
N LYS A 329 21.41 -17.75 -5.82
CA LYS A 329 22.31 -16.58 -5.78
C LYS A 329 22.14 -15.67 -4.55
N ILE A 330 20.97 -15.66 -3.89
CA ILE A 330 20.75 -14.84 -2.68
C ILE A 330 21.37 -15.52 -1.45
N SER A 331 21.48 -16.86 -1.43
CA SER A 331 22.13 -17.58 -0.33
C SER A 331 23.59 -17.17 -0.17
N ASP A 332 24.33 -17.07 -1.28
CA ASP A 332 25.74 -16.65 -1.27
C ASP A 332 25.92 -15.21 -0.77
N PHE A 333 24.93 -14.35 -1.01
CA PHE A 333 24.93 -12.95 -0.60
C PHE A 333 24.69 -12.75 0.91
N LEU A 334 23.95 -13.67 1.55
CA LEU A 334 23.65 -13.61 2.99
C LEU A 334 24.81 -14.09 3.86
N SER A 335 25.70 -14.92 3.31
CA SER A 335 26.95 -15.34 3.95
C SER A 335 28.05 -14.26 3.98
N GLY A 336 27.89 -13.14 3.28
CA GLY A 336 28.86 -12.04 3.27
C GLY A 336 28.72 -11.12 4.48
N SER A 337 29.65 -11.17 5.44
CA SER A 337 29.59 -10.49 6.74
C SER A 337 29.88 -8.96 6.74
N PHE A 338 30.18 -8.33 5.60
CA PHE A 338 30.68 -6.93 5.55
C PHE A 338 29.75 -5.93 4.84
N LEU A 339 28.45 -5.94 5.15
CA LEU A 339 27.50 -4.98 4.57
C LEU A 339 27.41 -3.68 5.40
N SER A 340 27.42 -2.51 4.74
CA SER A 340 27.19 -1.24 5.43
C SER A 340 25.75 -1.13 5.97
N PRO A 341 25.48 -0.32 7.03
CA PRO A 341 24.15 -0.23 7.65
C PRO A 341 23.01 0.12 6.69
N LYS A 342 23.28 0.93 5.65
CA LYS A 342 22.28 1.29 4.65
C LYS A 342 22.02 0.15 3.65
N VAL A 343 23.06 -0.58 3.26
CA VAL A 343 22.93 -1.75 2.37
C VAL A 343 22.12 -2.84 3.06
N ARG A 344 22.39 -3.10 4.34
CA ARG A 344 21.62 -4.07 5.15
C ARG A 344 20.12 -3.82 5.14
N LYS A 345 19.67 -2.57 5.22
CA LYS A 345 18.24 -2.23 5.13
C LYS A 345 17.62 -2.63 3.78
N LEU A 346 18.39 -2.55 2.69
CA LEU A 346 17.94 -2.95 1.35
C LEU A 346 17.92 -4.48 1.22
N VAL A 347 18.96 -5.16 1.70
CA VAL A 347 19.00 -6.64 1.73
C VAL A 347 17.86 -7.22 2.57
N ALA A 348 17.59 -6.62 3.74
CA ALA A 348 16.43 -6.93 4.56
C ALA A 348 15.10 -6.77 3.79
N GLY A 349 15.01 -5.77 2.90
CA GLY A 349 13.88 -5.59 1.98
C GLY A 349 13.72 -6.73 0.97
N LEU A 350 14.81 -7.21 0.39
CA LEU A 350 14.79 -8.37 -0.53
C LEU A 350 14.37 -9.65 0.19
N ILE A 351 14.90 -9.89 1.39
CA ILE A 351 14.53 -11.07 2.20
C ILE A 351 13.06 -11.03 2.57
N ARG A 352 12.53 -9.86 2.92
CA ARG A 352 11.09 -9.68 3.15
C ARG A 352 10.26 -10.12 1.95
N ALA A 353 10.70 -9.80 0.73
CA ALA A 353 10.02 -10.23 -0.49
C ALA A 353 10.09 -11.75 -0.65
N LEU A 354 11.24 -12.38 -0.36
CA LEU A 354 11.40 -13.84 -0.38
C LEU A 354 10.51 -14.55 0.66
N VAL A 355 10.50 -14.04 1.90
CA VAL A 355 9.68 -14.57 3.01
C VAL A 355 8.19 -14.50 2.66
N LYS A 356 7.75 -13.42 2.03
CA LYS A 356 6.36 -13.28 1.57
C LYS A 356 6.04 -14.15 0.36
N GLY A 357 7.00 -14.37 -0.54
CA GLY A 357 6.81 -15.19 -1.74
C GLY A 357 6.78 -16.69 -1.45
N ASN A 358 7.70 -17.18 -0.64
CA ASN A 358 7.76 -18.58 -0.22
C ASN A 358 8.22 -18.70 1.24
N PRO A 359 7.30 -18.59 2.22
CA PRO A 359 7.65 -18.60 3.64
C PRO A 359 8.22 -19.94 4.09
N ILE A 360 7.66 -21.06 3.62
CA ILE A 360 8.01 -22.41 4.10
C ILE A 360 9.48 -22.73 3.81
N GLU A 361 9.90 -22.60 2.56
CA GLU A 361 11.25 -22.95 2.13
C GLU A 361 12.28 -21.94 2.64
N THR A 362 11.92 -20.65 2.67
CA THR A 362 12.81 -19.56 3.11
C THR A 362 13.11 -19.69 4.60
N LEU A 363 12.09 -19.90 5.43
CA LEU A 363 12.28 -20.10 6.87
C LEU A 363 13.09 -21.36 7.16
N LYS A 364 12.80 -22.47 6.47
CA LYS A 364 13.52 -23.75 6.66
C LYS A 364 15.03 -23.63 6.49
N TYR A 365 15.49 -22.80 5.55
CA TYR A 365 16.92 -22.63 5.27
C TYR A 365 17.59 -21.53 6.10
N PHE A 366 16.94 -20.35 6.22
CA PHE A 366 17.60 -19.16 6.77
C PHE A 366 17.32 -18.91 8.26
N LEU A 367 16.13 -19.26 8.77
CA LEU A 367 15.77 -18.95 10.15
C LEU A 367 16.66 -19.71 11.15
N PRO A 368 16.89 -21.04 11.03
CA PRO A 368 17.76 -21.76 11.96
C PRO A 368 19.19 -21.22 11.98
N LYS A 369 19.79 -20.98 10.80
CA LYS A 369 21.15 -20.43 10.67
C LYS A 369 21.28 -19.05 11.34
N THR A 370 20.27 -18.21 11.16
CA THR A 370 20.25 -16.87 11.78
C THR A 370 20.14 -16.97 13.30
N CYS A 371 19.29 -17.87 13.81
CA CYS A 371 19.16 -18.10 15.25
C CYS A 371 20.44 -18.65 15.87
N GLU A 372 21.10 -19.61 15.20
CA GLU A 372 22.38 -20.18 15.62
C GLU A 372 23.48 -19.11 15.65
N SER A 373 23.57 -18.26 14.62
CA SER A 373 24.51 -17.12 14.62
C SER A 373 24.25 -16.14 15.75
N ILE A 374 22.98 -15.84 16.07
CA ILE A 374 22.63 -14.98 17.21
C ILE A 374 23.05 -15.65 18.51
N GLU A 375 22.73 -16.93 18.71
CA GLU A 375 23.09 -17.66 19.93
C GLU A 375 24.61 -17.74 20.12
N ASN A 376 25.37 -18.04 19.06
CA ASN A 376 26.84 -18.07 19.09
C ASN A 376 27.44 -16.71 19.48
N ILE A 377 26.93 -15.61 18.92
CA ILE A 377 27.42 -14.27 19.26
C ILE A 377 27.06 -13.90 20.71
N MET A 378 25.84 -14.25 21.15
CA MET A 378 25.37 -13.99 22.51
C MET A 378 26.12 -14.81 23.56
N ASP A 379 26.54 -16.04 23.23
CA ASP A 379 27.32 -16.91 24.11
C ASP A 379 28.76 -16.38 24.33
N HIS A 380 29.24 -15.47 23.48
CA HIS A 380 30.57 -14.86 23.58
C HIS A 380 30.55 -13.48 24.23
N ALA A 381 29.42 -13.05 24.78
CA ALA A 381 29.22 -11.74 25.38
C ALA A 381 29.69 -11.65 26.83
N ASP A 382 30.38 -10.57 27.20
CA ASP A 382 30.69 -10.25 28.60
C ASP A 382 29.40 -9.84 29.33
N SER A 383 28.87 -10.71 30.18
CA SER A 383 27.70 -10.39 31.02
C SER A 383 28.10 -9.48 32.19
N SER A 384 27.71 -8.20 32.15
CA SER A 384 27.81 -7.31 33.30
C SER A 384 26.50 -7.32 34.10
N GLY A 385 26.23 -8.43 34.80
CA GLY A 385 25.01 -8.62 35.58
C GLY A 385 23.83 -9.18 34.76
N LEU A 386 22.61 -8.67 34.98
CA LEU A 386 21.37 -9.13 34.32
C LEU A 386 21.21 -8.56 32.90
N LEU A 387 22.12 -7.67 32.47
CA LEU A 387 22.08 -6.95 31.21
C LEU A 387 23.29 -7.30 30.36
N ILE A 388 23.09 -7.39 29.04
CA ILE A 388 24.13 -7.81 28.09
C ILE A 388 24.59 -6.58 27.31
N ASP A 389 25.84 -6.18 27.53
CA ASP A 389 26.49 -5.06 26.82
C ASP A 389 27.28 -5.59 25.63
N HIS A 390 26.59 -5.78 24.50
CA HIS A 390 27.26 -5.82 23.20
C HIS A 390 27.55 -4.39 22.78
N LYS A 391 28.80 -3.95 22.93
CA LYS A 391 29.26 -2.65 22.43
C LYS A 391 29.16 -2.60 20.90
N GLY A 392 27.98 -2.26 20.40
CA GLY A 392 27.75 -1.94 18.99
C GLY A 392 28.18 -3.03 18.02
N ASP A 393 28.00 -4.32 18.36
CA ASP A 393 28.30 -5.42 17.43
C ASP A 393 27.43 -5.26 16.18
N ILE A 394 28.08 -4.72 15.15
CA ILE A 394 27.49 -4.45 13.85
C ILE A 394 26.92 -5.77 13.31
N GLU A 395 27.60 -6.90 13.54
CA GLU A 395 27.15 -8.23 13.13
C GLU A 395 25.91 -8.73 13.89
N LEU A 396 25.83 -8.58 15.23
CA LEU A 396 24.64 -8.96 16.00
C LEU A 396 23.40 -8.20 15.52
N ASN A 397 23.52 -6.87 15.37
CA ASN A 397 22.40 -6.05 14.90
C ASN A 397 21.93 -6.47 13.50
N TRP A 398 22.84 -6.93 12.64
CA TRP A 398 22.47 -7.47 11.33
C TRP A 398 21.61 -8.72 11.44
N TYR A 399 22.04 -9.72 12.21
CA TYR A 399 21.25 -10.94 12.39
C TYR A 399 19.92 -10.67 13.11
N LEU A 400 19.86 -9.71 14.02
CA LEU A 400 18.59 -9.28 14.64
C LEU A 400 17.64 -8.60 13.64
N ILE A 401 18.14 -7.80 12.71
CA ILE A 401 17.34 -7.23 11.63
C ILE A 401 16.82 -8.34 10.70
N LEU A 402 17.68 -9.30 10.34
CA LEU A 402 17.28 -10.47 9.55
C LEU A 402 16.18 -11.27 10.25
N PHE A 403 16.37 -11.58 11.52
CA PHE A 403 15.39 -12.25 12.36
C PHE A 403 14.05 -11.50 12.37
N ALA A 404 14.07 -10.17 12.55
CA ALA A 404 12.86 -9.35 12.51
C ALA A 404 12.13 -9.40 11.16
N GLU A 405 12.84 -9.57 10.04
CA GLU A 405 12.22 -9.73 8.71
C GLU A 405 11.65 -11.14 8.50
N PHE A 406 12.29 -12.19 9.04
CA PHE A 406 11.75 -13.56 8.98
C PHE A 406 10.44 -13.71 9.75
N LEU A 407 10.26 -13.02 10.87
CA LEU A 407 9.01 -13.06 11.65
C LEU A 407 7.80 -12.37 10.96
N ARG A 408 8.00 -11.74 9.80
CA ARG A 408 6.92 -11.26 8.92
C ARG A 408 6.33 -12.35 8.03
N ALA A 409 6.81 -13.59 8.18
CA ALA A 409 6.24 -14.75 7.52
C ALA A 409 4.81 -15.04 8.01
N ARG A 410 4.20 -16.02 7.35
CA ARG A 410 2.85 -16.48 7.62
C ARG A 410 2.74 -17.14 9.01
N GLY A 411 1.66 -16.85 9.74
CA GLY A 411 1.48 -17.24 11.14
C GLY A 411 1.59 -18.75 11.37
N ASP A 412 0.90 -19.53 10.53
CA ASP A 412 0.90 -20.99 10.49
C ASP A 412 2.32 -21.59 10.35
N THR A 413 3.17 -21.00 9.51
CA THR A 413 4.55 -21.45 9.29
C THR A 413 5.46 -21.10 10.47
N LEU A 414 5.17 -19.99 11.16
CA LEU A 414 5.94 -19.57 12.34
C LEU A 414 5.66 -20.48 13.54
N LEU A 415 4.48 -21.11 13.63
CA LEU A 415 4.14 -22.05 14.70
C LEU A 415 5.13 -23.22 14.78
N ILE A 416 5.64 -23.69 13.63
CA ILE A 416 6.63 -24.78 13.56
C ILE A 416 7.91 -24.42 14.33
N TYR A 417 8.27 -23.13 14.32
CA TYR A 417 9.49 -22.61 14.92
C TYR A 417 9.27 -21.93 16.28
N LYS A 418 8.07 -22.08 16.89
CA LYS A 418 7.67 -21.43 18.15
C LYS A 418 8.74 -21.49 19.23
N GLN A 419 9.28 -22.68 19.51
CA GLN A 419 10.29 -22.87 20.57
C GLN A 419 11.59 -22.11 20.30
N MET A 420 12.07 -22.15 19.06
CA MET A 420 13.30 -21.45 18.65
C MET A 420 13.12 -19.94 18.73
N ILE A 421 11.96 -19.43 18.28
CA ILE A 421 11.62 -18.01 18.35
C ILE A 421 11.60 -17.54 19.81
N MET A 422 10.91 -18.27 20.70
CA MET A 422 10.85 -17.96 22.14
C MET A 422 12.24 -17.95 22.80
N SER A 423 13.11 -18.92 22.48
CA SER A 423 14.50 -18.97 22.98
C SER A 423 15.26 -17.68 22.69
N ILE A 424 15.20 -17.21 21.44
CA ILE A 424 15.88 -15.98 21.03
C ILE A 424 15.32 -14.76 21.78
N PHE A 425 13.99 -14.63 21.92
CA PHE A 425 13.41 -13.52 22.66
C PHE A 425 13.81 -13.52 24.15
N HIS A 426 13.85 -14.70 24.79
CA HIS A 426 14.31 -14.81 26.18
C HIS A 426 15.76 -14.36 26.37
N ARG A 427 16.64 -14.59 25.39
CA ARG A 427 18.04 -14.14 25.45
C ARG A 427 18.20 -12.66 25.10
N CYS A 428 17.51 -12.17 24.07
CA CYS A 428 17.74 -10.84 23.51
C CYS A 428 16.98 -9.70 24.22
N ILE A 429 16.03 -9.99 25.12
CA ILE A 429 15.27 -8.94 25.84
C ILE A 429 16.17 -8.08 26.75
N TYR A 430 17.28 -8.65 27.22
CA TYR A 430 18.22 -8.00 28.14
C TYR A 430 19.27 -7.11 27.47
N LEU A 431 19.23 -6.95 26.14
CA LEU A 431 20.15 -6.10 25.39
C LEU A 431 20.03 -4.63 25.80
N ILE A 432 21.17 -3.93 25.94
CA ILE A 432 21.22 -2.51 26.34
C ILE A 432 21.29 -1.58 25.13
N HIS A 433 21.94 -2.00 24.05
CA HIS A 433 22.21 -1.16 22.89
C HIS A 433 20.93 -0.81 22.12
N LYS A 434 20.75 0.49 21.81
CA LYS A 434 19.55 1.04 21.17
C LYS A 434 19.11 0.31 19.92
N ASP A 435 20.01 0.23 18.94
CA ASP A 435 19.65 -0.37 17.65
C ASP A 435 19.30 -1.85 17.78
N SER A 436 19.93 -2.54 18.74
CA SER A 436 19.77 -3.98 18.96
C SER A 436 18.44 -4.29 19.64
N TYR A 437 18.10 -3.60 20.74
CA TYR A 437 16.79 -3.82 21.39
C TYR A 437 15.64 -3.30 20.51
N GLU A 438 15.85 -2.26 19.69
CA GLU A 438 14.85 -1.78 18.74
C GLU A 438 14.59 -2.81 17.63
N ALA A 439 15.63 -3.50 17.15
CA ALA A 439 15.48 -4.61 16.22
C ALA A 439 14.67 -5.77 16.83
N VAL A 440 14.96 -6.16 18.07
CA VAL A 440 14.21 -7.22 18.79
C VAL A 440 12.76 -6.79 19.05
N ALA A 441 12.53 -5.54 19.49
CA ALA A 441 11.19 -5.00 19.68
C ALA A 441 10.40 -4.97 18.35
N SER A 442 11.06 -4.62 17.25
CA SER A 442 10.48 -4.69 15.91
C SER A 442 10.14 -6.14 15.51
N ALA A 443 10.99 -7.11 15.84
CA ALA A 443 10.73 -8.53 15.66
C ALA A 443 9.48 -8.97 16.44
N ALA A 444 9.34 -8.58 17.71
CA ALA A 444 8.17 -8.89 18.54
C ALA A 444 6.87 -8.32 17.93
N LYS A 445 6.92 -7.07 17.47
CA LYS A 445 5.82 -6.42 16.74
C LYS A 445 5.44 -7.20 15.48
N HIS A 446 6.42 -7.65 14.69
CA HIS A 446 6.14 -8.42 13.46
C HIS A 446 5.54 -9.78 13.78
N LEU A 447 6.09 -10.51 14.74
CA LEU A 447 5.55 -11.80 15.18
C LEU A 447 4.08 -11.67 15.58
N LEU A 448 3.77 -10.74 16.48
CA LEU A 448 2.39 -10.56 16.95
C LEU A 448 1.45 -10.12 15.82
N LYS A 449 1.92 -9.30 14.87
CA LYS A 449 1.11 -8.98 13.68
C LYS A 449 0.86 -10.21 12.81
N SER A 450 1.88 -11.02 12.56
CA SER A 450 1.77 -12.24 11.75
C SER A 450 0.83 -13.27 12.37
N LEU A 451 0.73 -13.32 13.71
CA LEU A 451 -0.13 -14.25 14.45
C LEU A 451 -1.55 -13.73 14.69
N SER A 452 -1.76 -12.41 14.77
CA SER A 452 -3.05 -11.83 15.20
C SER A 452 -3.81 -11.04 14.13
N HIS A 453 -3.17 -10.68 13.01
CA HIS A 453 -3.81 -9.87 11.98
C HIS A 453 -4.32 -10.72 10.82
N VAL A 454 -5.36 -10.22 10.16
CA VAL A 454 -5.81 -10.72 8.85
C VAL A 454 -5.02 -10.00 7.75
N TYR A 455 -4.35 -10.74 6.88
CA TYR A 455 -3.54 -10.20 5.77
C TYR A 455 -3.55 -11.11 4.54
N PRO A 456 -3.29 -10.60 3.33
CA PRO A 456 -3.21 -11.42 2.14
C PRO A 456 -1.98 -12.35 2.16
N MET A 457 -2.20 -13.59 1.75
CA MET A 457 -1.21 -14.69 1.73
C MET A 457 -0.38 -14.68 0.46
N GLU A 458 -1.05 -14.40 -0.66
CA GLU A 458 -0.47 -14.40 -1.98
C GLU A 458 -0.39 -12.96 -2.49
N TYR A 459 0.80 -12.60 -2.96
CA TYR A 459 1.06 -11.33 -3.64
C TYR A 459 1.27 -11.55 -5.14
N GLN A 460 0.85 -12.71 -5.65
CA GLN A 460 0.95 -13.04 -7.06
C GLN A 460 0.08 -12.08 -7.87
N LEU A 461 0.62 -11.61 -8.99
CA LEU A 461 -0.09 -10.69 -9.88
C LEU A 461 -1.08 -11.42 -10.82
N THR A 462 -1.05 -12.75 -10.83
CA THR A 462 -1.82 -13.61 -11.71
C THR A 462 -2.58 -14.67 -10.92
N VAL A 463 -3.73 -15.07 -11.45
CA VAL A 463 -4.62 -16.10 -10.90
C VAL A 463 -4.18 -17.52 -11.29
N GLU A 464 -3.25 -17.63 -12.25
CA GLU A 464 -2.77 -18.89 -12.80
C GLU A 464 -1.89 -19.65 -11.79
N ASN A 465 -2.13 -20.94 -11.64
CA ASN A 465 -1.42 -21.78 -10.69
C ASN A 465 -0.04 -22.16 -11.25
N PHE A 466 1.02 -21.59 -10.67
CA PHE A 466 2.41 -21.84 -11.08
C PHE A 466 2.93 -23.23 -10.74
N ASP A 467 2.23 -23.99 -9.90
CA ASP A 467 2.58 -25.38 -9.57
C ASP A 467 2.11 -26.37 -10.66
N GLU A 468 1.40 -25.90 -11.68
CA GLU A 468 1.05 -26.74 -12.83
C GLU A 468 2.27 -27.12 -13.66
N PRO A 469 2.34 -28.36 -14.19
CA PRO A 469 3.42 -28.77 -15.08
C PRO A 469 3.55 -27.84 -16.29
N PHE A 470 4.79 -27.52 -16.68
CA PHE A 470 5.10 -26.61 -17.80
C PHE A 470 4.53 -27.01 -19.17
N VAL A 471 3.98 -28.22 -19.27
CA VAL A 471 3.27 -28.73 -20.45
C VAL A 471 1.93 -28.00 -20.65
N ASN A 472 1.23 -27.67 -19.56
CA ASN A 472 -0.10 -27.07 -19.61
C ASN A 472 -0.02 -25.54 -19.62
N PHE A 473 0.97 -24.99 -18.90
CA PHE A 473 1.11 -23.55 -18.73
C PHE A 473 2.58 -23.13 -18.65
N LEU A 474 2.94 -22.06 -19.36
CA LEU A 474 4.29 -21.48 -19.32
C LEU A 474 4.27 -20.20 -18.47
N PRO A 475 4.85 -20.20 -17.25
CA PRO A 475 4.87 -19.05 -16.34
C PRO A 475 5.40 -17.73 -16.94
N ILE A 476 6.27 -17.81 -17.94
CA ILE A 476 6.84 -16.64 -18.62
C ILE A 476 5.77 -15.81 -19.34
N ARG A 477 4.65 -16.42 -19.73
CA ARG A 477 3.51 -15.70 -20.36
C ARG A 477 2.76 -14.82 -19.36
N ALA A 478 2.78 -15.18 -18.08
CA ALA A 478 2.15 -14.43 -16.98
C ALA A 478 2.96 -13.21 -16.52
N TRP A 479 4.20 -13.07 -16.97
CA TRP A 479 5.10 -11.99 -16.55
C TRP A 479 4.54 -10.59 -16.85
N GLY A 480 4.53 -9.73 -15.84
CA GLY A 480 4.07 -8.34 -15.96
C GLY A 480 2.60 -8.15 -16.35
N GLN A 481 1.78 -9.21 -16.33
CA GLN A 481 0.34 -9.10 -16.57
C GLN A 481 -0.33 -8.28 -15.47
N ALA A 482 -1.33 -7.48 -15.86
CA ALA A 482 -2.15 -6.74 -14.90
C ALA A 482 -3.23 -7.68 -14.35
N ALA A 483 -3.43 -7.66 -13.04
CA ALA A 483 -4.49 -8.44 -12.40
C ALA A 483 -5.87 -7.97 -12.90
N ASP A 484 -6.75 -8.93 -13.17
CA ASP A 484 -8.15 -8.66 -13.49
C ASP A 484 -8.90 -8.25 -12.21
N PHE A 485 -9.26 -6.98 -12.10
CA PHE A 485 -9.95 -6.42 -10.94
C PHE A 485 -11.35 -6.98 -10.72
N ASP A 486 -11.95 -7.66 -11.71
CA ASP A 486 -13.29 -8.24 -11.57
C ASP A 486 -13.23 -9.68 -11.02
N ASN A 487 -12.14 -10.39 -11.28
CA ASN A 487 -11.92 -11.79 -10.91
C ASN A 487 -10.66 -11.99 -10.05
N LEU A 488 -10.46 -11.19 -8.99
CA LEU A 488 -9.34 -11.40 -8.06
C LEU A 488 -9.66 -12.54 -7.09
N GLN A 489 -8.84 -13.58 -7.10
CA GLN A 489 -8.86 -14.63 -6.07
C GLN A 489 -7.80 -14.33 -5.01
N ILE A 490 -8.16 -13.51 -4.02
CA ILE A 490 -7.24 -13.16 -2.94
C ILE A 490 -7.43 -14.15 -1.78
N GLN A 491 -6.38 -14.89 -1.46
CA GLN A 491 -6.34 -15.72 -0.27
C GLN A 491 -5.89 -14.88 0.94
N PHE A 492 -6.63 -14.97 2.03
CA PHE A 492 -6.31 -14.28 3.28
C PHE A 492 -5.87 -15.26 4.34
N HIS A 493 -4.84 -14.88 5.09
CA HIS A 493 -4.50 -15.47 6.36
C HIS A 493 -5.54 -15.02 7.38
N ILE A 494 -6.18 -15.98 8.04
CA ILE A 494 -7.07 -15.72 9.17
C ILE A 494 -6.42 -16.39 10.37
N PRO A 495 -6.13 -15.65 11.46
CA PRO A 495 -5.55 -16.21 12.67
C PRO A 495 -6.32 -17.42 13.19
N ASN A 496 -5.61 -18.54 13.36
CA ASN A 496 -6.16 -19.75 13.99
C ASN A 496 -6.06 -19.68 15.52
N GLU A 497 -6.84 -20.47 16.24
CA GLU A 497 -6.80 -20.53 17.72
C GLU A 497 -5.37 -20.76 18.25
N ASN A 498 -4.62 -21.71 17.66
CA ASN A 498 -3.23 -21.98 18.04
C ASN A 498 -2.29 -20.75 17.86
N GLU A 499 -2.55 -19.90 16.87
CA GLU A 499 -1.75 -18.69 16.63
C GLU A 499 -2.07 -17.61 17.65
N ILE A 500 -3.36 -17.46 17.97
CA ILE A 500 -3.84 -16.55 19.00
C ILE A 500 -3.30 -16.97 20.36
N ASP A 501 -3.34 -18.27 20.68
CA ASP A 501 -2.77 -18.83 21.92
C ASP A 501 -1.28 -18.55 22.03
N PHE A 502 -0.54 -18.72 20.93
CA PHE A 502 0.88 -18.37 20.90
C PHE A 502 1.11 -16.87 21.09
N ALA A 503 0.30 -16.02 20.47
CA ALA A 503 0.37 -14.56 20.67
C ALA A 503 0.06 -14.17 22.13
N CYS A 504 -0.94 -14.80 22.76
CA CYS A 504 -1.28 -14.61 24.16
C CYS A 504 -0.12 -15.03 25.08
N GLU A 505 0.45 -16.22 24.88
CA GLU A 505 1.61 -16.71 25.63
C GLU A 505 2.80 -15.76 25.52
N PHE A 506 3.06 -15.24 24.32
CA PHE A 506 4.13 -14.27 24.07
C PHE A 506 3.89 -12.97 24.85
N VAL A 507 2.66 -12.43 24.81
CA VAL A 507 2.28 -11.23 25.55
C VAL A 507 2.40 -11.46 27.06
N GLU A 508 1.89 -12.58 27.56
CA GLU A 508 1.98 -12.99 28.98
C GLU A 508 3.43 -13.05 29.46
N THR A 509 4.31 -13.63 28.64
CA THR A 509 5.71 -13.84 28.98
C THR A 509 6.52 -12.54 28.96
N PHE A 510 6.37 -11.71 27.92
CA PHE A 510 7.27 -10.57 27.70
C PHE A 510 6.66 -9.21 28.05
N LEU A 511 5.37 -8.97 27.76
CA LEU A 511 4.74 -7.69 28.06
C LEU A 511 4.57 -7.49 29.57
N TYR A 512 4.01 -8.49 30.25
CA TYR A 512 3.77 -8.39 31.69
C TYR A 512 5.06 -8.39 32.49
N LEU A 513 6.11 -9.06 32.00
CA LEU A 513 7.45 -8.98 32.58
C LEU A 513 7.95 -7.52 32.61
N GLU A 514 7.95 -6.85 31.46
CA GLU A 514 8.40 -5.46 31.34
C GLU A 514 7.49 -4.47 32.10
N LEU A 515 6.17 -4.70 32.10
CA LEU A 515 5.24 -3.88 32.89
C LEU A 515 5.48 -4.01 34.40
N ARG A 516 5.70 -5.23 34.91
CA ARG A 516 6.05 -5.45 36.32
C ARG A 516 7.37 -4.77 36.67
N LEU A 517 8.38 -4.92 35.81
CA LEU A 517 9.68 -4.26 36.00
C LEU A 517 9.54 -2.73 36.09
N LEU A 518 8.75 -2.12 35.20
CA LEU A 518 8.49 -0.69 35.27
C LEU A 518 7.73 -0.32 36.54
N ASN A 519 6.63 -1.00 36.88
CA ASN A 519 5.83 -0.65 38.06
C ASN A 519 6.62 -0.73 39.38
N GLU A 520 7.47 -1.75 39.54
CA GLU A 520 8.23 -1.96 40.78
C GLU A 520 9.52 -1.13 40.86
N LYS A 521 10.18 -0.87 39.72
CA LYS A 521 11.54 -0.30 39.68
C LYS A 521 11.67 1.02 38.92
N CYS A 522 10.57 1.64 38.46
CA CYS A 522 10.60 2.87 37.64
C CYS A 522 11.55 3.94 38.17
N LEU A 523 11.50 4.21 39.48
CA LEU A 523 12.29 5.26 40.14
C LEU A 523 13.79 4.91 40.30
N LYS A 524 14.16 3.62 40.23
CA LYS A 524 15.54 3.13 40.42
C LYS A 524 16.25 2.86 39.09
N MET A 525 15.53 2.82 37.97
CA MET A 525 16.08 2.52 36.64
C MET A 525 16.70 3.76 35.98
N SER A 526 17.79 3.54 35.27
CA SER A 526 18.38 4.55 34.39
C SER A 526 17.40 4.96 33.28
N ASN A 527 17.61 6.14 32.68
CA ASN A 527 16.77 6.61 31.57
C ASN A 527 16.82 5.66 30.36
N ASN A 528 17.97 5.02 30.10
CA ASN A 528 18.15 4.10 28.98
C ASN A 528 17.39 2.78 29.19
N GLU A 529 17.42 2.22 30.41
CA GLU A 529 16.65 1.02 30.74
C GLU A 529 15.14 1.29 30.66
N ARG A 530 14.69 2.46 31.14
CA ARG A 530 13.29 2.89 30.99
C ARG A 530 12.88 3.02 29.53
N LEU A 531 13.72 3.65 28.69
CA LEU A 531 13.46 3.77 27.26
C LEU A 531 13.37 2.40 26.58
N ARG A 532 14.25 1.45 26.93
CA ARG A 532 14.20 0.08 26.42
C ARG A 532 12.87 -0.60 26.77
N SER A 533 12.51 -0.65 28.06
CA SER A 533 11.27 -1.29 28.51
C SER A 533 10.03 -0.67 27.85
N LEU A 534 9.98 0.66 27.75
CA LEU A 534 8.90 1.36 27.04
C LEU A 534 8.89 1.05 25.53
N THR A 535 10.06 0.86 24.91
CA THR A 535 10.15 0.50 23.49
C THR A 535 9.57 -0.88 23.24
N PHE A 536 9.87 -1.86 24.09
CA PHE A 536 9.27 -3.20 24.03
C PHE A 536 7.76 -3.16 24.25
N ILE A 537 7.29 -2.50 25.30
CA ILE A 537 5.86 -2.35 25.60
C ILE A 537 5.13 -1.72 24.41
N HIS A 538 5.68 -0.63 23.85
CA HIS A 538 5.10 0.06 22.71
C HIS A 538 4.99 -0.86 21.48
N HIS A 539 6.05 -1.58 21.15
CA HIS A 539 6.07 -2.47 19.99
C HIS A 539 5.16 -3.68 20.15
N ILE A 540 5.15 -4.29 21.33
CA ILE A 540 4.28 -5.41 21.65
C ILE A 540 2.81 -4.96 21.60
N ALA A 541 2.48 -3.80 22.20
CA ALA A 541 1.14 -3.22 22.17
C ALA A 541 0.65 -2.95 20.73
N ILE A 542 1.52 -2.40 19.86
CA ILE A 542 1.20 -2.23 18.44
C ILE A 542 0.95 -3.57 17.74
N GLY A 543 1.71 -4.60 18.12
CA GLY A 543 1.60 -5.95 17.58
C GLY A 543 0.29 -6.64 17.94
N CYS A 544 -0.14 -6.54 19.20
CA CYS A 544 -1.34 -7.20 19.73
C CYS A 544 -2.60 -6.34 19.72
N PHE A 545 -2.57 -5.11 19.18
CA PHE A 545 -3.71 -4.17 19.19
C PHE A 545 -5.02 -4.78 18.70
N ARG A 546 -4.98 -5.69 17.70
CA ARG A 546 -6.17 -6.36 17.16
C ARG A 546 -6.81 -7.36 18.12
N MET A 547 -6.08 -7.84 19.12
CA MET A 547 -6.57 -8.77 20.14
C MET A 547 -7.23 -8.06 21.32
N VAL A 548 -6.99 -6.75 21.48
CA VAL A 548 -7.50 -5.97 22.60
C VAL A 548 -8.87 -5.40 22.22
N PRO A 549 -9.94 -5.67 23.00
CA PRO A 549 -11.24 -5.07 22.75
C PRO A 549 -11.19 -3.54 22.95
N HIS A 550 -12.10 -2.83 22.30
CA HIS A 550 -12.27 -1.40 22.56
C HIS A 550 -12.59 -1.17 24.03
N VAL A 551 -11.90 -0.20 24.64
CA VAL A 551 -12.20 0.23 26.01
C VAL A 551 -13.49 1.05 25.96
N ASP A 552 -14.57 0.53 26.53
CA ASP A 552 -15.83 1.26 26.67
C ASP A 552 -15.57 2.57 27.43
N SER A 553 -16.01 3.69 26.88
CA SER A 553 -15.80 5.03 27.46
C SER A 553 -16.40 5.16 28.87
N GLU A 554 -17.42 4.38 29.20
CA GLU A 554 -18.03 4.33 30.53
C GLU A 554 -17.13 3.73 31.62
N LYS A 555 -16.08 2.98 31.24
CA LYS A 555 -15.16 2.31 32.18
C LYS A 555 -13.85 3.07 32.40
N LEU A 556 -13.69 4.25 31.80
CA LEU A 556 -12.55 5.11 32.11
C LEU A 556 -12.83 5.76 33.47
N PRO A 557 -12.10 5.40 34.56
CA PRO A 557 -12.13 6.24 35.76
C PRO A 557 -11.71 7.64 35.33
N ASN A 558 -12.46 8.66 35.76
CA ASN A 558 -12.17 10.07 35.49
C ASN A 558 -10.66 10.32 35.66
N LEU A 559 -9.96 10.48 34.53
CA LEU A 559 -8.52 10.73 34.47
C LEU A 559 -8.22 12.19 34.78
#